data_AF-A0A952RIL5-F1
#
_entry.id   AF-A0A952RIL5-F1
#
_cell.length_a   1.000
_cell.length_b   1.000
_cell.length_c   1.000
_cell.angle_alpha   90.00
_cell.angle_beta   90.00
_cell.angle_gamma   90.00
#
_symmetry.space_group_name_H-M   'P 1'
#
loop_
_entity.id
_entity.type
_entity.pdbx_description
1 polymer ?
#
loop_
_entity_poly.entity_id
_entity_poly.type
_entity_poly.pdbx_seq_one_letter_code
_entity_poly.pdbx_strand_id
1 'polypeptide(L)'
;MKAPLRVLGFLPVLAALAAGCADDPASDPKSASSEATGEIVLSAKAEPLSSFSFDTGLVPSGSPAQVQLKLAAGGGVSVIAIGTPSANGLDGKKGSGKLAVNVHVKLDGKLKVESPLKTIDEDLPGLEDIDIAIKGEAAFDPFLVGENESARVEARIPAADLPEIPLGATPGKLRLSVVEGSVLRSTFKGSCIGVASEMASYRGELATSGNLILKGTLVVELGGMFDKEVELGEIAVPIPAATTPLAFGEKPAAGAADDQSGAKCGAPKTGAPRTDGKATTDTSGKACLGITCEDVGGACGDHDDGCGNKFNCGACEEPGSICTPTTCERLGKTCGVHANGCGGTVSCGTCPTTCATDEREPNNSYRDATSLGAGNDWDGYDRTIAKLEASDGDEDWFSLYVADRGLNGNPTITATSTDRKLEVAIFHVCDSLPNYSYCNGSGTVESSPGRGCISTGTVSLNTDCSGTDESGTTYVRVRKSASDGTCHSYDLTVSVK
;
A
#
# COMPACT_ATOMS: atom_id res chain seq x y z
N MET A 1 -55.31 -14.62 -36.85
CA MET A 1 -55.57 -14.36 -35.41
C MET A 1 -54.69 -13.15 -35.05
N LYS A 2 -55.07 -11.87 -35.22
CA LYS A 2 -55.96 -11.00 -34.39
C LYS A 2 -55.88 -11.38 -32.89
N ALA A 3 -55.42 -10.58 -31.93
CA ALA A 3 -55.37 -9.11 -31.78
C ALA A 3 -54.27 -8.67 -30.74
N PRO A 4 -53.92 -7.37 -30.66
CA PRO A 4 -52.96 -6.81 -29.68
C PRO A 4 -53.64 -6.25 -28.41
N LEU A 5 -52.90 -6.24 -27.30
CA LEU A 5 -53.37 -5.76 -25.98
C LEU A 5 -53.04 -4.27 -25.77
N ARG A 6 -54.02 -3.57 -25.17
CA ARG A 6 -54.18 -2.12 -25.08
C ARG A 6 -53.26 -1.43 -24.07
N VAL A 7 -52.84 -0.23 -24.46
CA VAL A 7 -52.40 0.90 -23.63
C VAL A 7 -53.61 1.51 -22.90
N LEU A 8 -53.47 1.81 -21.61
CA LEU A 8 -54.34 2.76 -20.88
C LEU A 8 -53.45 3.80 -20.19
N GLY A 9 -53.63 5.06 -20.61
CA GLY A 9 -53.10 6.23 -19.91
C GLY A 9 -54.07 6.73 -18.84
N PHE A 10 -53.54 7.42 -17.84
CA PHE A 10 -54.30 8.30 -16.95
C PHE A 10 -53.56 9.64 -16.82
N LEU A 11 -54.35 10.71 -17.01
CA LEU A 11 -53.99 12.13 -16.98
C LEU A 11 -53.73 12.66 -15.55
N PRO A 12 -53.07 13.83 -15.41
CA PRO A 12 -52.73 14.44 -14.13
C PRO A 12 -53.84 15.39 -13.62
N VAL A 13 -53.89 15.61 -12.30
CA VAL A 13 -54.70 16.65 -11.67
C VAL A 13 -53.79 17.79 -11.22
N LEU A 14 -53.98 18.94 -11.86
CA LEU A 14 -53.43 20.25 -11.53
C LEU A 14 -54.49 20.99 -10.70
N ALA A 15 -54.12 21.54 -9.54
CA ALA A 15 -54.96 22.47 -8.80
C ALA A 15 -54.15 23.72 -8.43
N ALA A 16 -54.61 24.86 -8.93
CA ALA A 16 -54.12 26.20 -8.62
C ALA A 16 -55.28 27.04 -8.06
N LEU A 17 -55.02 27.76 -6.97
CA LEU A 17 -55.78 28.88 -6.39
C LEU A 17 -54.84 29.55 -5.38
N ALA A 18 -54.78 30.86 -5.14
CA ALA A 18 -55.15 32.08 -5.84
C ALA A 18 -54.45 33.23 -5.04
N ALA A 19 -54.33 34.40 -5.66
CA ALA A 19 -53.56 35.56 -5.22
C ALA A 19 -54.02 36.26 -3.92
N GLY A 20 -53.10 36.99 -3.29
CA GLY A 20 -53.33 38.01 -2.27
C GLY A 20 -52.15 38.99 -2.20
N CYS A 21 -52.45 40.28 -2.01
CA CYS A 21 -51.70 41.45 -2.47
C CYS A 21 -50.47 41.89 -1.65
N ALA A 22 -49.71 42.79 -2.29
CA ALA A 22 -48.53 43.52 -1.82
C ALA A 22 -48.73 44.37 -0.55
N ASP A 23 -47.62 44.62 0.17
CA ASP A 23 -47.16 45.93 0.65
C ASP A 23 -45.76 45.79 1.30
N ASP A 24 -44.75 46.44 0.72
CA ASP A 24 -43.49 46.85 1.38
C ASP A 24 -43.76 48.24 2.03
N PRO A 25 -43.20 48.60 3.21
CA PRO A 25 -41.75 48.79 3.32
C PRO A 25 -41.13 48.60 4.73
N ALA A 26 -39.79 48.77 4.76
CA ALA A 26 -38.93 49.21 5.86
C ALA A 26 -38.15 48.13 6.65
N SER A 27 -36.94 47.88 6.14
CA SER A 27 -35.65 47.94 6.87
C SER A 27 -35.63 47.65 8.38
N ASP A 28 -35.09 46.49 8.75
CA ASP A 28 -34.03 46.37 9.76
C ASP A 28 -33.28 45.03 9.62
N PRO A 29 -31.93 44.99 9.58
CA PRO A 29 -31.17 43.76 9.44
C PRO A 29 -30.89 43.18 10.83
N LYS A 30 -31.68 42.20 11.26
CA LYS A 30 -31.31 41.35 12.39
C LYS A 30 -31.42 39.88 12.01
N SER A 31 -30.23 39.30 11.81
CA SER A 31 -29.87 37.93 12.18
C SER A 31 -30.86 36.85 11.76
N ALA A 32 -30.74 36.42 10.50
CA ALA A 32 -31.08 35.05 10.14
C ALA A 32 -29.78 34.25 10.21
N SER A 33 -29.62 33.51 11.31
CA SER A 33 -28.75 32.36 11.39
C SER A 33 -29.11 31.41 10.24
N SER A 34 -28.22 31.32 9.25
CA SER A 34 -28.29 30.32 8.20
C SER A 34 -27.98 28.96 8.82
N GLU A 35 -29.00 28.21 9.18
CA GLU A 35 -28.93 26.77 9.45
C GLU A 35 -28.29 26.07 8.24
N ALA A 36 -27.03 25.66 8.35
CA ALA A 36 -26.43 24.76 7.39
C ALA A 36 -26.81 23.32 7.78
N THR A 37 -27.93 22.87 7.23
CA THR A 37 -28.51 21.52 7.42
C THR A 37 -28.13 20.54 6.28
N GLY A 38 -27.12 20.86 5.48
CA GLY A 38 -26.72 20.05 4.33
C GLY A 38 -25.71 18.94 4.67
N GLU A 39 -25.87 17.75 4.08
CA GLU A 39 -24.85 16.70 4.07
C GLU A 39 -23.57 17.19 3.38
N ILE A 40 -22.42 16.90 3.97
CA ILE A 40 -21.10 17.23 3.44
C ILE A 40 -20.49 15.97 2.86
N VAL A 41 -20.16 16.01 1.57
CA VAL A 41 -19.47 14.92 0.87
C VAL A 41 -17.99 15.23 0.78
N LEU A 42 -17.19 14.39 1.44
CA LEU A 42 -15.73 14.39 1.38
C LEU A 42 -15.31 13.28 0.43
N SER A 43 -14.63 13.63 -0.66
CA SER A 43 -14.17 12.67 -1.67
C SER A 43 -12.71 12.88 -2.02
N ALA A 44 -11.93 11.81 -2.06
CA ALA A 44 -10.55 11.82 -2.54
C ALA A 44 -10.31 10.68 -3.53
N LYS A 45 -9.32 10.86 -4.39
CA LYS A 45 -8.83 9.85 -5.34
C LYS A 45 -7.32 9.80 -5.30
N ALA A 46 -6.77 8.62 -5.50
CA ALA A 46 -5.34 8.40 -5.66
C ALA A 46 -5.07 7.35 -6.74
N GLU A 47 -3.88 7.38 -7.31
CA GLU A 47 -3.39 6.39 -8.28
C GLU A 47 -2.18 5.67 -7.67
N PRO A 48 -2.40 4.76 -6.70
CA PRO A 48 -1.33 4.17 -5.89
C PRO A 48 -0.37 3.29 -6.70
N LEU A 49 -0.75 2.91 -7.91
CA LEU A 49 0.04 2.06 -8.80
C LEU A 49 0.58 2.80 -10.03
N SER A 50 0.51 4.14 -10.06
CA SER A 50 0.97 4.95 -11.20
C SER A 50 2.45 4.73 -11.57
N SER A 51 3.27 4.27 -10.63
CA SER A 51 4.68 3.91 -10.85
C SER A 51 4.93 2.40 -10.96
N PHE A 52 3.89 1.57 -10.90
CA PHE A 52 4.03 0.12 -10.98
C PHE A 52 4.50 -0.30 -12.36
N SER A 53 5.61 -1.03 -12.39
CA SER A 53 6.15 -1.69 -13.57
C SER A 53 6.75 -3.03 -13.16
N PHE A 54 6.42 -4.08 -13.89
CA PHE A 54 6.94 -5.42 -13.67
C PHE A 54 7.38 -6.03 -15.00
N ASP A 55 8.57 -6.62 -15.03
CA ASP A 55 9.12 -7.30 -16.21
C ASP A 55 9.38 -8.76 -15.83
N THR A 56 8.78 -9.69 -16.55
CA THR A 56 8.93 -11.12 -16.28
C THR A 56 10.32 -11.65 -16.63
N GLY A 57 11.11 -10.88 -17.38
CA GLY A 57 12.21 -11.44 -18.17
C GLY A 57 11.69 -12.45 -19.19
N LEU A 58 12.60 -13.20 -19.79
CA LEU A 58 12.26 -14.23 -20.78
C LEU A 58 11.76 -15.51 -20.10
N VAL A 59 10.50 -15.88 -20.36
CA VAL A 59 9.86 -17.09 -19.84
C VAL A 59 9.40 -18.03 -20.96
N PRO A 60 9.51 -19.36 -20.78
CA PRO A 60 10.21 -20.03 -19.69
C PRO A 60 11.73 -19.97 -19.90
N SER A 61 12.50 -19.89 -18.81
CA SER A 61 13.96 -19.78 -18.86
C SER A 61 14.60 -20.99 -19.56
N GLY A 62 15.58 -20.75 -20.43
CA GLY A 62 16.30 -21.79 -21.17
C GLY A 62 15.52 -22.47 -22.31
N SER A 63 14.28 -22.05 -22.59
CA SER A 63 13.53 -22.54 -23.74
C SER A 63 14.01 -21.89 -25.04
N PRO A 64 14.02 -22.61 -26.18
CA PRO A 64 14.29 -22.03 -27.49
C PRO A 64 13.17 -21.09 -27.98
N ALA A 65 12.01 -21.08 -27.33
CA ALA A 65 10.95 -20.11 -27.60
C ALA A 65 10.48 -19.52 -26.27
N GLN A 66 10.62 -18.22 -26.12
CA GLN A 66 10.41 -17.48 -24.88
C GLN A 66 9.61 -16.21 -25.16
N VAL A 67 8.92 -15.73 -24.14
CA VAL A 67 8.20 -14.46 -24.15
C VAL A 67 8.70 -13.60 -23.00
N GLN A 68 8.88 -12.31 -23.25
CA GLN A 68 9.01 -11.31 -22.20
C GLN A 68 7.67 -10.56 -22.09
N LEU A 69 7.13 -10.44 -20.89
CA LEU A 69 5.97 -9.60 -20.59
C LEU A 69 6.38 -8.46 -19.65
N LYS A 70 5.98 -7.26 -20.00
CA LYS A 70 6.09 -6.04 -19.21
C LYS A 70 4.68 -5.60 -18.84
N LEU A 71 4.43 -5.43 -17.55
CA LEU A 71 3.14 -5.05 -17.02
C LEU A 71 3.25 -3.68 -16.37
N ALA A 72 2.34 -2.79 -16.72
CA ALA A 72 2.16 -1.50 -16.06
C ALA A 72 0.73 -1.39 -15.55
N ALA A 73 0.53 -0.74 -14.41
CA ALA A 73 -0.78 -0.54 -13.84
C ALA A 73 -1.11 0.95 -13.76
N GLY A 74 -2.35 1.29 -14.03
CA GLY A 74 -2.89 2.64 -13.90
C GLY A 74 -4.30 2.59 -13.31
N GLY A 75 -4.95 3.74 -13.30
CA GLY A 75 -6.25 3.88 -12.65
C GLY A 75 -6.12 4.12 -11.14
N GLY A 76 -7.26 4.21 -10.48
CA GLY A 76 -7.34 4.88 -9.20
C GLY A 76 -8.19 4.17 -8.16
N VAL A 77 -7.88 4.50 -6.92
CA VAL A 77 -8.69 4.20 -5.75
C VAL A 77 -9.38 5.48 -5.33
N SER A 78 -10.68 5.38 -5.07
CA SER A 78 -11.51 6.50 -4.63
C SER A 78 -12.12 6.20 -3.28
N VAL A 79 -12.17 7.23 -2.44
CA VAL A 79 -12.78 7.18 -1.12
C VAL A 79 -13.80 8.29 -1.03
N ILE A 80 -14.99 7.95 -0.56
CA ILE A 80 -16.06 8.89 -0.26
C ILE A 80 -16.45 8.69 1.21
N ALA A 81 -16.63 9.78 1.93
CA ALA A 81 -17.18 9.83 3.28
C ALA A 81 -18.22 10.95 3.33
N ILE A 82 -19.32 10.75 4.05
CA ILE A 82 -20.39 11.75 4.19
C ILE A 82 -20.63 12.00 5.67
N GLY A 83 -20.75 13.27 6.05
CA GLY A 83 -21.15 13.67 7.39
C GLY A 83 -22.08 14.86 7.39
N THR A 84 -22.67 15.14 8.54
CA THR A 84 -23.57 16.27 8.75
C THR A 84 -22.98 17.17 9.84
N PRO A 85 -22.98 18.51 9.66
CA PRO A 85 -22.65 19.44 10.72
C PRO A 85 -23.47 19.19 11.98
N SER A 86 -22.81 19.19 13.14
CA SER A 86 -23.43 18.99 14.44
C SER A 86 -22.80 19.90 15.50
N ALA A 87 -23.46 19.98 16.66
CA ALA A 87 -22.91 20.70 17.81
C ALA A 87 -21.58 20.10 18.31
N ASN A 88 -21.25 18.88 17.90
CA ASN A 88 -20.00 18.20 18.23
C ASN A 88 -19.03 18.14 17.04
N GLY A 89 -19.28 18.92 15.96
CA GLY A 89 -18.49 18.97 14.72
C GLY A 89 -19.14 18.29 13.52
N LEU A 90 -18.61 17.16 13.06
CA LEU A 90 -19.13 16.36 11.94
C LEU A 90 -19.58 14.99 12.43
N ASP A 91 -20.87 14.70 12.30
CA ASP A 91 -21.41 13.36 12.56
C ASP A 91 -21.39 12.55 11.25
N GLY A 92 -20.71 11.41 11.25
CA GLY A 92 -20.65 10.52 10.08
C GLY A 92 -22.01 9.91 9.77
N LYS A 93 -22.42 9.92 8.50
CA LYS A 93 -23.63 9.23 8.05
C LYS A 93 -23.34 7.73 7.93
N LYS A 94 -23.96 6.93 8.80
CA LYS A 94 -23.74 5.47 8.83
C LYS A 94 -23.92 4.83 7.44
N GLY A 95 -22.98 3.97 7.06
CA GLY A 95 -22.97 3.22 5.81
C GLY A 95 -22.73 4.07 4.55
N SER A 96 -22.47 5.37 4.68
CA SER A 96 -22.27 6.25 3.52
C SER A 96 -20.83 6.29 3.02
N GLY A 97 -19.90 5.68 3.76
CA GLY A 97 -18.51 5.56 3.36
C GLY A 97 -18.39 4.56 2.21
N LYS A 98 -17.57 4.89 1.21
CA LYS A 98 -17.32 4.04 0.04
C LYS A 98 -15.86 4.06 -0.33
N LEU A 99 -15.23 2.89 -0.36
CA LEU A 99 -13.90 2.64 -0.88
C LEU A 99 -14.05 1.86 -2.19
N ALA A 100 -13.65 2.44 -3.32
CA ALA A 100 -13.75 1.80 -4.62
C ALA A 100 -12.41 1.80 -5.35
N VAL A 101 -12.05 0.63 -5.90
CA VAL A 101 -10.86 0.38 -6.70
C VAL A 101 -11.28 0.24 -8.16
N ASN A 102 -10.60 0.95 -9.05
CA ASN A 102 -10.70 0.79 -10.49
C ASN A 102 -9.31 0.92 -11.11
N VAL A 103 -8.59 -0.20 -11.15
CA VAL A 103 -7.23 -0.31 -11.66
C VAL A 103 -7.24 -1.03 -13.00
N HIS A 104 -6.33 -0.66 -13.88
CA HIS A 104 -6.19 -1.21 -15.22
C HIS A 104 -4.74 -1.66 -15.40
N VAL A 105 -4.52 -2.95 -15.67
CA VAL A 105 -3.18 -3.50 -15.96
C VAL A 105 -3.03 -3.65 -17.46
N LYS A 106 -2.02 -2.97 -18.00
CA LYS A 106 -1.60 -2.99 -19.40
C LYS A 106 -0.40 -3.90 -19.57
N LEU A 107 -0.33 -4.56 -20.73
CA LEU A 107 0.75 -5.46 -21.07
C LEU A 107 1.49 -4.92 -22.29
N ASP A 108 2.80 -5.11 -22.29
CA ASP A 108 3.71 -4.99 -23.45
C ASP A 108 4.66 -6.20 -23.41
N GLY A 109 5.33 -6.54 -24.51
CA GLY A 109 6.14 -7.74 -24.54
C GLY A 109 6.83 -8.05 -25.85
N LYS A 110 7.74 -9.01 -25.78
CA LYS A 110 8.56 -9.46 -26.91
C LYS A 110 8.54 -10.97 -27.03
N LEU A 111 8.59 -11.45 -28.26
CA LEU A 111 8.83 -12.83 -28.62
C LEU A 111 10.30 -13.03 -28.91
N LYS A 112 10.91 -14.03 -28.27
CA LYS A 112 12.26 -14.49 -28.59
C LYS A 112 12.25 -15.95 -28.99
N VAL A 113 12.67 -16.25 -30.22
CA VAL A 113 12.81 -17.63 -30.70
C VAL A 113 14.23 -17.84 -31.20
N GLU A 114 14.92 -18.83 -30.63
CA GLU A 114 16.23 -19.29 -31.04
C GLU A 114 16.11 -20.65 -31.71
N SER A 115 16.42 -20.71 -33.01
CA SER A 115 16.48 -21.96 -33.76
C SER A 115 17.73 -22.01 -34.63
N PRO A 116 18.19 -23.21 -35.05
CA PRO A 116 19.33 -23.34 -35.95
C PRO A 116 19.15 -22.65 -37.31
N LEU A 117 17.90 -22.35 -37.70
CA LEU A 117 17.55 -21.77 -39.01
C LEU A 117 17.34 -20.26 -38.96
N LYS A 118 16.83 -19.74 -37.83
CA LYS A 118 16.46 -18.33 -37.68
C LYS A 118 16.39 -17.96 -36.19
N THR A 119 16.91 -16.79 -35.86
CA THR A 119 16.68 -16.11 -34.58
C THR A 119 15.63 -15.03 -34.78
N ILE A 120 14.67 -14.95 -33.86
CA ILE A 120 13.57 -13.98 -33.85
C ILE A 120 13.63 -13.27 -32.50
N ASP A 121 13.55 -11.94 -32.55
CA ASP A 121 13.45 -11.05 -31.39
C ASP A 121 12.60 -9.86 -31.84
N GLU A 122 11.29 -9.96 -31.62
CA GLU A 122 10.31 -9.01 -32.12
C GLU A 122 9.27 -8.67 -31.04
N ASP A 123 8.68 -7.48 -31.12
CA ASP A 123 7.59 -7.09 -30.23
C ASP A 123 6.35 -7.95 -30.52
N LEU A 124 5.50 -8.19 -29.52
CA LEU A 124 4.26 -8.94 -29.65
C LEU A 124 3.10 -7.98 -29.96
N PRO A 125 2.65 -7.87 -31.23
CA PRO A 125 1.59 -6.92 -31.59
C PRO A 125 0.25 -7.30 -30.98
N GLY A 126 -0.49 -6.31 -30.49
CA GLY A 126 -1.81 -6.48 -29.88
C GLY A 126 -1.78 -6.81 -28.38
N LEU A 127 -0.60 -6.92 -27.77
CA LEU A 127 -0.47 -7.06 -26.32
C LEU A 127 -0.87 -5.75 -25.61
N GLU A 128 -0.56 -4.61 -26.24
CA GLU A 128 -0.89 -3.25 -25.81
C GLU A 128 -2.40 -2.97 -25.70
N ASP A 129 -3.20 -3.72 -26.48
CA ASP A 129 -4.66 -3.64 -26.46
C ASP A 129 -5.27 -4.38 -25.26
N ILE A 130 -4.50 -5.26 -24.62
CA ILE A 130 -4.95 -6.00 -23.44
C ILE A 130 -5.07 -5.06 -22.25
N ASP A 131 -6.24 -5.09 -21.61
CA ASP A 131 -6.56 -4.33 -20.41
C ASP A 131 -7.21 -5.24 -19.38
N ILE A 132 -6.45 -5.58 -18.33
CA ILE A 132 -6.98 -6.36 -17.22
C ILE A 132 -7.56 -5.37 -16.20
N ALA A 133 -8.88 -5.18 -16.28
CA ALA A 133 -9.60 -4.30 -15.37
C ALA A 133 -9.83 -4.98 -14.01
N ILE A 134 -9.37 -4.33 -12.95
CA ILE A 134 -9.51 -4.75 -11.56
C ILE A 134 -10.46 -3.79 -10.86
N LYS A 135 -11.66 -4.29 -10.53
CA LYS A 135 -12.72 -3.50 -9.90
C LYS A 135 -13.13 -4.12 -8.59
N GLY A 136 -13.32 -3.28 -7.58
CA GLY A 136 -13.83 -3.70 -6.28
C GLY A 136 -14.41 -2.51 -5.53
N GLU A 137 -15.37 -2.78 -4.65
CA GLU A 137 -15.98 -1.77 -3.80
C GLU A 137 -16.26 -2.35 -2.42
N ALA A 138 -16.09 -1.52 -1.39
CA ALA A 138 -16.52 -1.79 -0.03
C ALA A 138 -17.19 -0.55 0.56
N ALA A 139 -18.32 -0.75 1.23
CA ALA A 139 -18.96 0.29 2.03
C ALA A 139 -18.40 0.29 3.46
N PHE A 140 -18.41 1.43 4.13
CA PHE A 140 -17.96 1.58 5.52
C PHE A 140 -18.71 2.71 6.24
N ASP A 141 -18.59 2.75 7.56
CA ASP A 141 -19.08 3.85 8.39
C ASP A 141 -18.00 4.96 8.46
N PRO A 142 -18.27 6.20 8.02
CA PRO A 142 -17.33 7.33 8.16
C PRO A 142 -16.99 7.59 9.65
N PHE A 143 -15.79 8.04 10.04
CA PHE A 143 -14.62 8.51 9.29
C PHE A 143 -13.35 7.67 9.55
N LEU A 144 -13.49 6.52 10.20
CA LEU A 144 -12.40 5.56 10.42
C LEU A 144 -11.13 6.17 11.04
N VAL A 145 -11.29 7.10 11.99
CA VAL A 145 -10.18 7.80 12.66
C VAL A 145 -9.72 7.09 13.94
N GLY A 146 -10.47 6.09 14.40
CA GLY A 146 -10.07 5.24 15.52
C GLY A 146 -8.82 4.41 15.20
N GLU A 147 -8.06 4.06 16.23
CA GLU A 147 -6.78 3.32 16.10
C GLU A 147 -6.94 2.01 15.33
N ASN A 148 -8.07 1.33 15.52
CA ASN A 148 -8.41 0.03 14.91
C ASN A 148 -9.47 0.11 13.82
N GLU A 149 -9.81 1.32 13.35
CA GLU A 149 -10.80 1.50 12.30
C GLU A 149 -10.13 1.54 10.92
N SER A 150 -10.63 0.74 9.99
CA SER A 150 -10.22 0.78 8.59
C SER A 150 -11.30 0.19 7.70
N ALA A 151 -11.31 0.58 6.44
CA ALA A 151 -12.11 -0.04 5.39
C ALA A 151 -11.18 -0.80 4.46
N ARG A 152 -11.58 -2.00 4.06
CA ARG A 152 -10.81 -2.84 3.14
C ARG A 152 -11.68 -3.27 1.98
N VAL A 153 -11.11 -3.22 0.80
CA VAL A 153 -11.67 -3.82 -0.40
C VAL A 153 -10.71 -4.90 -0.91
N GLU A 154 -11.26 -6.08 -1.18
CA GLU A 154 -10.55 -7.18 -1.86
C GLU A 154 -11.13 -7.34 -3.28
N ALA A 155 -10.48 -6.74 -4.27
CA ALA A 155 -10.84 -6.89 -5.66
C ALA A 155 -10.25 -8.19 -6.20
N ARG A 156 -11.03 -9.27 -6.14
CA ARG A 156 -10.68 -10.58 -6.72
C ARG A 156 -10.84 -10.52 -8.23
N ILE A 157 -9.80 -10.92 -8.95
CA ILE A 157 -9.80 -10.93 -10.42
C ILE A 157 -10.24 -12.33 -10.84
N PRO A 158 -11.38 -12.47 -11.55
CA PRO A 158 -11.87 -13.78 -11.95
C PRO A 158 -10.90 -14.43 -12.93
N ALA A 159 -10.78 -15.76 -12.84
CA ALA A 159 -10.05 -16.51 -13.85
C ALA A 159 -10.74 -16.35 -15.21
N ALA A 160 -9.97 -15.95 -16.22
CA ALA A 160 -10.50 -15.67 -17.55
C ALA A 160 -9.38 -15.74 -18.60
N ASP A 161 -9.72 -16.28 -19.76
CA ASP A 161 -8.85 -16.22 -20.94
C ASP A 161 -8.83 -14.79 -21.49
N LEU A 162 -7.63 -14.30 -21.78
CA LEU A 162 -7.43 -13.03 -22.47
C LEU A 162 -7.55 -13.26 -23.99
N PRO A 163 -7.82 -12.19 -24.77
CA PRO A 163 -7.77 -12.26 -26.22
C PRO A 163 -6.47 -12.91 -26.72
N GLU A 164 -6.57 -13.78 -27.74
CA GLU A 164 -5.39 -14.40 -28.35
C GLU A 164 -4.52 -13.31 -29.01
N ILE A 165 -3.22 -13.33 -28.72
CA ILE A 165 -2.27 -12.33 -29.21
C ILE A 165 -1.46 -12.93 -30.36
N PRO A 166 -1.49 -12.34 -31.58
CA PRO A 166 -0.71 -12.84 -32.70
C PRO A 166 0.80 -12.67 -32.46
N LEU A 167 1.60 -13.62 -32.94
CA LEU A 167 3.07 -13.54 -32.85
C LEU A 167 3.72 -12.63 -33.92
N GLY A 168 2.94 -11.78 -34.57
CA GLY A 168 3.43 -10.87 -35.60
C GLY A 168 3.86 -11.58 -36.89
N ALA A 169 5.14 -11.45 -37.25
CA ALA A 169 5.68 -12.08 -38.47
C ALA A 169 5.89 -13.58 -38.32
N THR A 170 5.96 -14.07 -37.08
CA THR A 170 5.97 -15.49 -36.76
C THR A 170 4.55 -16.04 -36.81
N PRO A 171 4.23 -17.08 -37.59
CA PRO A 171 2.91 -17.68 -37.55
C PRO A 171 2.65 -18.35 -36.19
N GLY A 172 1.50 -18.05 -35.61
CA GLY A 172 1.10 -18.56 -34.30
C GLY A 172 0.52 -17.49 -33.40
N LYS A 173 0.36 -17.85 -32.12
CA LYS A 173 -0.30 -17.01 -31.12
C LYS A 173 0.22 -17.26 -29.71
N LEU A 174 0.19 -16.21 -28.91
CA LEU A 174 0.32 -16.27 -27.46
C LEU A 174 -1.10 -16.30 -26.84
N ARG A 175 -1.34 -17.31 -26.02
CA ARG A 175 -2.54 -17.41 -25.18
C ARG A 175 -2.17 -17.06 -23.76
N LEU A 176 -2.91 -16.14 -23.15
CA LEU A 176 -2.76 -15.77 -21.75
C LEU A 176 -4.10 -15.92 -21.05
N SER A 177 -4.06 -16.33 -19.78
CA SER A 177 -5.23 -16.40 -18.92
C SER A 177 -4.89 -15.87 -17.55
N VAL A 178 -5.82 -15.14 -16.94
CA VAL A 178 -5.76 -14.81 -15.51
C VAL A 178 -6.13 -16.06 -14.72
N VAL A 179 -5.35 -16.37 -13.68
CA VAL A 179 -5.55 -17.55 -12.83
C VAL A 179 -6.28 -17.17 -11.55
N GLU A 180 -7.05 -18.12 -11.02
CA GLU A 180 -7.70 -18.00 -9.71
C GLU A 180 -6.68 -17.69 -8.60
N GLY A 181 -7.09 -16.87 -7.63
CA GLY A 181 -6.19 -16.38 -6.57
C GLY A 181 -5.57 -15.01 -6.87
N SER A 182 -5.70 -14.51 -8.10
CA SER A 182 -5.38 -13.12 -8.45
C SER A 182 -6.25 -12.13 -7.66
N VAL A 183 -5.62 -11.22 -6.93
CA VAL A 183 -6.31 -10.30 -6.01
C VAL A 183 -5.54 -9.00 -5.82
N LEU A 184 -6.28 -7.89 -5.85
CA LEU A 184 -5.80 -6.58 -5.42
C LEU A 184 -6.52 -6.16 -4.14
N ARG A 185 -5.77 -5.72 -3.15
CA ARG A 185 -6.27 -5.28 -1.85
C ARG A 185 -5.96 -3.82 -1.68
N SER A 186 -6.95 -3.04 -1.27
CA SER A 186 -6.76 -1.67 -0.84
C SER A 186 -7.40 -1.48 0.54
N THR A 187 -6.66 -0.86 1.45
CA THR A 187 -7.11 -0.55 2.81
C THR A 187 -7.04 0.94 3.00
N PHE A 188 -8.11 1.53 3.51
CA PHE A 188 -8.21 2.94 3.83
C PHE A 188 -8.34 3.14 5.34
N LYS A 189 -7.57 4.07 5.89
CA LYS A 189 -7.67 4.51 7.28
C LYS A 189 -7.76 6.03 7.34
N GLY A 190 -8.69 6.55 8.14
CA GLY A 190 -8.74 7.98 8.46
C GLY A 190 -7.62 8.35 9.42
N SER A 191 -6.92 9.45 9.14
CA SER A 191 -5.86 9.97 10.02
C SER A 191 -6.38 11.08 10.92
N CYS A 192 -7.25 11.93 10.39
CA CYS A 192 -7.84 13.04 11.13
C CYS A 192 -9.13 13.51 10.45
N ILE A 193 -10.05 14.06 11.24
CA ILE A 193 -11.24 14.78 10.82
C ILE A 193 -11.35 16.02 11.70
N GLY A 194 -11.70 17.17 11.14
CA GLY A 194 -11.85 18.39 11.93
C GLY A 194 -12.63 19.47 11.22
N VAL A 195 -13.21 20.38 11.99
CA VAL A 195 -13.84 21.60 11.49
C VAL A 195 -13.08 22.78 12.08
N ALA A 196 -12.53 23.64 11.23
CA ALA A 196 -11.88 24.88 11.64
C ALA A 196 -12.44 26.03 10.79
N SER A 197 -12.80 27.16 11.42
CA SER A 197 -13.36 28.32 10.71
C SER A 197 -14.52 27.96 9.77
N GLU A 198 -15.45 27.12 10.24
CA GLU A 198 -16.58 26.59 9.46
C GLU A 198 -16.19 25.74 8.23
N MET A 199 -14.96 25.21 8.19
CA MET A 199 -14.47 24.34 7.11
C MET A 199 -14.12 22.96 7.66
N ALA A 200 -14.80 21.93 7.14
CA ALA A 200 -14.50 20.53 7.35
C ALA A 200 -13.26 20.09 6.58
N SER A 201 -12.34 19.38 7.23
CA SER A 201 -11.17 18.77 6.62
C SER A 201 -11.05 17.31 7.03
N TYR A 202 -10.69 16.46 6.08
CA TYR A 202 -10.51 15.03 6.31
C TYR A 202 -9.22 14.56 5.62
N ARG A 203 -8.45 13.75 6.33
CA ARG A 203 -7.24 13.12 5.80
C ARG A 203 -7.25 11.65 6.14
N GLY A 204 -6.59 10.88 5.30
CA GLY A 204 -6.38 9.47 5.54
C GLY A 204 -5.21 8.93 4.75
N GLU A 205 -5.09 7.62 4.78
CA GLU A 205 -4.03 6.90 4.10
C GLU A 205 -4.63 5.68 3.41
N LEU A 206 -4.16 5.42 2.19
CA LEU A 206 -4.43 4.20 1.44
C LEU A 206 -3.21 3.31 1.44
N ALA A 207 -3.39 2.03 1.73
CA ALA A 207 -2.39 0.99 1.51
C ALA A 207 -2.92 0.00 0.47
N THR A 208 -2.24 -0.12 -0.67
CA THR A 208 -2.63 -1.00 -1.79
C THR A 208 -1.56 -2.02 -2.09
N SER A 209 -1.93 -3.30 -2.22
CA SER A 209 -1.02 -4.41 -2.54
C SER A 209 -1.77 -5.56 -3.19
N GLY A 210 -1.09 -6.49 -3.82
CA GLY A 210 -1.76 -7.62 -4.44
C GLY A 210 -0.83 -8.57 -5.16
N ASN A 211 -1.45 -9.48 -5.90
CA ASN A 211 -0.75 -10.39 -6.80
C ASN A 211 -1.67 -10.66 -7.99
N LEU A 212 -1.13 -10.55 -9.20
CA LEU A 212 -1.77 -11.00 -10.43
C LEU A 212 -1.05 -12.27 -10.89
N ILE A 213 -1.79 -13.33 -11.18
CA ILE A 213 -1.23 -14.58 -11.64
C ILE A 213 -1.71 -14.78 -13.08
N LEU A 214 -0.75 -14.86 -14.00
CA LEU A 214 -1.02 -15.20 -15.38
C LEU A 214 -0.56 -16.62 -15.66
N LYS A 215 -1.26 -17.31 -16.54
CA LYS A 215 -0.76 -18.52 -17.19
C LYS A 215 -0.68 -18.24 -18.67
N GLY A 216 0.36 -18.76 -19.32
CA GLY A 216 0.51 -18.59 -20.76
C GLY A 216 0.92 -19.85 -21.49
N THR A 217 0.50 -19.94 -22.75
CA THR A 217 0.95 -20.95 -23.71
C THR A 217 1.31 -20.24 -25.01
N LEU A 218 2.54 -20.46 -25.48
CA LEU A 218 3.02 -19.98 -26.76
C LEU A 218 2.81 -21.06 -27.82
N VAL A 219 1.99 -20.77 -28.83
CA VAL A 219 1.69 -21.66 -29.95
C VAL A 219 2.42 -21.14 -31.18
N VAL A 220 3.40 -21.88 -31.68
CA VAL A 220 4.12 -21.57 -32.92
C VAL A 220 3.63 -22.50 -34.02
N GLU A 221 3.04 -21.92 -35.06
CA GLU A 221 2.46 -22.65 -36.19
C GLU A 221 3.51 -22.80 -37.29
N LEU A 222 4.06 -24.01 -37.44
CA LEU A 222 5.08 -24.31 -38.45
C LEU A 222 4.50 -25.08 -39.65
N GLY A 223 3.20 -25.36 -39.63
CA GLY A 223 2.47 -26.00 -40.71
C GLY A 223 2.14 -27.46 -40.38
N GLY A 224 0.97 -27.68 -39.78
CA GLY A 224 0.40 -29.01 -39.55
C GLY A 224 1.13 -29.79 -38.46
N MET A 225 1.73 -30.93 -38.79
CA MET A 225 2.35 -31.83 -37.80
C MET A 225 3.58 -31.27 -37.07
N PHE A 226 4.00 -30.05 -37.39
CA PHE A 226 5.18 -29.38 -36.80
C PHE A 226 4.83 -28.24 -35.85
N ASP A 227 3.54 -27.98 -35.62
CA ASP A 227 3.10 -26.97 -34.67
C ASP A 227 3.62 -27.31 -33.27
N LYS A 228 4.15 -26.30 -32.58
CA LYS A 228 4.73 -26.46 -31.24
C LYS A 228 3.97 -25.61 -30.24
N GLU A 229 3.63 -26.22 -29.13
CA GLU A 229 3.12 -25.53 -27.95
C GLU A 229 4.19 -25.52 -26.86
N VAL A 230 4.43 -24.34 -26.30
CA VAL A 230 5.35 -24.13 -25.18
C VAL A 230 4.56 -23.53 -24.03
N GLU A 231 4.43 -24.30 -22.96
CA GLU A 231 3.84 -23.81 -21.71
C GLU A 231 4.82 -22.81 -21.06
N LEU A 232 4.34 -21.59 -20.79
CA LEU A 232 5.12 -20.58 -20.08
C LEU A 232 5.11 -20.80 -18.56
N GLY A 233 4.21 -21.66 -18.07
CA GLY A 233 3.96 -21.86 -16.65
C GLY A 233 3.08 -20.76 -16.03
N GLU A 234 3.01 -20.75 -14.71
CA GLU A 234 2.40 -19.66 -13.95
C GLU A 234 3.43 -18.53 -13.77
N ILE A 235 2.99 -17.32 -14.09
CA ILE A 235 3.76 -16.09 -14.01
C ILE A 235 3.12 -15.26 -12.90
N ALA A 236 3.79 -15.23 -11.74
CA ALA A 236 3.37 -14.40 -10.62
C ALA A 236 3.86 -12.97 -10.81
N VAL A 237 2.92 -12.02 -10.77
CA VAL A 237 3.15 -10.58 -10.88
C VAL A 237 2.83 -9.94 -9.53
N PRO A 238 3.81 -9.86 -8.62
CA PRO A 238 3.60 -9.25 -7.31
C PRO A 238 3.35 -7.76 -7.46
N ILE A 239 2.30 -7.26 -6.81
CA ILE A 239 2.01 -5.83 -6.70
C ILE A 239 2.46 -5.40 -5.31
N PRO A 240 3.62 -4.71 -5.19
CA PRO A 240 4.19 -4.36 -3.89
C PRO A 240 3.26 -3.43 -3.12
N ALA A 241 3.39 -3.43 -1.79
CA ALA A 241 2.64 -2.52 -0.95
C ALA A 241 3.03 -1.07 -1.25
N ALA A 242 2.05 -0.28 -1.65
CA ALA A 242 2.16 1.15 -1.87
C ALA A 242 1.24 1.89 -0.90
N THR A 243 1.81 2.84 -0.16
CA THR A 243 1.09 3.71 0.75
C THR A 243 0.94 5.09 0.14
N THR A 244 -0.28 5.63 0.13
CA THR A 244 -0.58 6.94 -0.47
C THR A 244 -1.43 7.78 0.49
N PRO A 245 -0.95 8.95 0.94
CA PRO A 245 -1.77 9.85 1.74
C PRO A 245 -2.92 10.42 0.89
N LEU A 246 -4.09 10.55 1.51
CA LEU A 246 -5.27 11.16 0.91
C LEU A 246 -5.62 12.46 1.63
N ALA A 247 -5.74 13.53 0.86
CA ALA A 247 -6.34 14.79 1.28
C ALA A 247 -7.69 14.96 0.57
N PHE A 248 -8.76 15.14 1.35
CA PHE A 248 -10.12 15.26 0.83
C PHE A 248 -10.51 16.72 0.51
N GLY A 249 -9.55 17.63 0.69
CA GLY A 249 -9.76 19.07 0.63
C GLY A 249 -10.60 19.58 1.81
N GLU A 250 -10.83 20.88 1.80
CA GLU A 250 -11.73 21.53 2.77
C GLU A 250 -13.12 21.69 2.16
N LYS A 251 -14.16 21.51 2.99
CA LYS A 251 -15.57 21.68 2.61
C LYS A 251 -16.29 22.59 3.59
N PRO A 252 -17.15 23.51 3.14
CA PRO A 252 -17.97 24.31 4.05
C PRO A 252 -18.80 23.44 4.99
N ALA A 253 -18.76 23.76 6.27
CA ALA A 253 -19.41 23.09 7.38
C ALA A 253 -19.99 24.10 8.37
N ALA A 254 -20.75 25.07 7.83
CA ALA A 254 -21.45 26.03 8.67
C ALA A 254 -22.34 25.29 9.69
N GLY A 255 -22.43 25.85 10.90
CA GLY A 255 -23.17 25.24 12.01
C GLY A 255 -22.46 24.07 12.73
N ALA A 256 -21.30 23.61 12.25
CA ALA A 256 -20.47 22.67 13.00
C ALA A 256 -19.59 23.39 14.03
N ALA A 257 -19.50 22.85 15.25
CA ALA A 257 -18.56 23.35 16.26
C ALA A 257 -17.13 22.85 16.02
N ASP A 258 -16.13 23.63 16.40
CA ASP A 258 -14.70 23.25 16.42
C ASP A 258 -14.35 22.32 17.61
N ASP A 259 -15.25 21.40 17.98
CA ASP A 259 -15.17 20.72 19.29
C ASP A 259 -14.94 19.20 19.24
N GLN A 260 -14.74 18.61 18.05
CA GLN A 260 -14.59 17.14 17.92
C GLN A 260 -13.52 16.57 18.87
N SER A 261 -13.95 15.62 19.69
CA SER A 261 -13.10 14.62 20.35
C SER A 261 -12.55 13.65 19.30
N GLY A 262 -11.42 14.00 18.69
CA GLY A 262 -10.68 13.19 17.71
C GLY A 262 -9.36 13.85 17.33
N ALA A 263 -8.50 13.16 16.57
CA ALA A 263 -7.29 13.77 16.02
C ALA A 263 -7.71 14.92 15.08
N LYS A 264 -7.60 16.16 15.54
CA LYS A 264 -7.91 17.34 14.74
C LYS A 264 -6.90 17.45 13.61
N CYS A 265 -7.38 17.61 12.39
CA CYS A 265 -6.51 17.98 11.28
C CYS A 265 -5.92 19.37 11.56
N GLY A 266 -4.62 19.43 11.90
CA GLY A 266 -3.90 20.69 12.11
C GLY A 266 -3.87 21.26 13.54
N ALA A 267 -4.22 20.51 14.59
CA ALA A 267 -3.96 20.97 15.97
C ALA A 267 -2.56 20.56 16.46
N PRO A 268 -1.73 21.46 17.03
CA PRO A 268 -0.58 21.06 17.81
C PRO A 268 -1.07 20.26 19.02
N LYS A 269 -0.38 19.16 19.34
CA LYS A 269 -0.59 18.43 20.60
C LYS A 269 -0.36 19.42 21.75
N THR A 270 -1.42 19.84 22.45
CA THR A 270 -1.29 20.64 23.67
C THR A 270 -0.80 19.74 24.80
N GLY A 271 0.52 19.57 24.88
CA GLY A 271 1.20 18.83 25.94
C GLY A 271 2.06 19.75 26.81
N ALA A 272 1.60 20.00 28.04
CA ALA A 272 2.32 20.54 29.21
C ALA A 272 2.90 21.97 29.11
N PRO A 273 2.96 22.72 30.23
CA PRO A 273 3.67 24.01 30.28
C PRO A 273 5.18 23.77 30.07
N ARG A 274 5.75 24.33 29.01
CA ARG A 274 7.20 24.33 28.78
C ARG A 274 7.85 25.56 29.42
N THR A 275 9.03 25.38 30.01
CA THR A 275 9.80 26.41 30.72
C THR A 275 10.79 27.17 29.82
N ASP A 276 10.80 26.89 28.52
CA ASP A 276 11.96 27.18 27.67
C ASP A 276 11.62 28.12 26.49
N GLY A 277 10.35 28.54 26.36
CA GLY A 277 9.90 29.44 25.30
C GLY A 277 10.41 30.88 25.46
N LYS A 278 10.38 31.65 24.37
CA LYS A 278 10.66 33.10 24.41
C LYS A 278 9.47 33.79 25.07
N ALA A 279 9.70 34.47 26.20
CA ALA A 279 8.65 35.22 26.89
C ALA A 279 8.09 36.33 25.98
N THR A 280 6.79 36.27 25.70
CA THR A 280 6.03 37.28 24.94
C THR A 280 4.81 37.73 25.77
N THR A 281 4.09 38.73 25.26
CA THR A 281 2.81 39.17 25.82
C THR A 281 1.72 38.85 24.81
N ASP A 282 0.62 38.24 25.27
CA ASP A 282 -0.54 38.02 24.43
C ASP A 282 -1.26 39.35 24.10
N THR A 283 -2.28 39.29 23.25
CA THR A 283 -3.08 40.46 22.83
C THR A 283 -3.88 41.10 23.97
N SER A 284 -3.93 40.45 25.14
CA SER A 284 -4.53 40.97 26.39
C SER A 284 -3.49 41.53 27.39
N GLY A 285 -2.21 41.51 27.03
CA GLY A 285 -1.11 42.01 27.85
C GLY A 285 -0.63 41.03 28.94
N LYS A 286 -1.05 39.76 28.90
CA LYS A 286 -0.64 38.73 29.87
C LYS A 286 0.60 38.00 29.36
N ALA A 287 1.50 37.64 30.28
CA ALA A 287 2.71 36.89 29.96
C ALA A 287 2.36 35.51 29.37
N CYS A 288 2.91 35.23 28.19
CA CYS A 288 2.70 34.02 27.42
C CYS A 288 4.04 33.49 26.89
N LEU A 289 4.18 32.17 26.81
CA LEU A 289 5.37 31.51 26.29
C LEU A 289 5.04 30.98 24.90
N GLY A 290 5.38 31.78 23.89
CA GLY A 290 5.12 31.44 22.50
C GLY A 290 6.06 30.35 22.01
N ILE A 291 5.55 29.47 21.14
CA ILE A 291 6.34 28.43 20.48
C ILE A 291 7.21 29.02 19.36
N THR A 292 8.33 28.37 19.03
CA THR A 292 9.27 28.82 17.98
C THR A 292 9.28 27.90 16.75
N CYS A 293 10.09 28.25 15.75
CA CYS A 293 10.29 27.41 14.57
C CYS A 293 10.92 26.05 14.89
N GLU A 294 11.68 25.93 15.98
CA GLU A 294 12.16 24.64 16.45
C GLU A 294 11.03 23.77 17.04
N ASP A 295 10.06 24.39 17.69
CA ASP A 295 8.92 23.70 18.32
C ASP A 295 7.93 23.13 17.30
N VAL A 296 7.79 23.75 16.13
CA VAL A 296 6.93 23.25 15.03
C VAL A 296 7.59 22.16 14.18
N GLY A 297 8.73 21.62 14.61
CA GLY A 297 9.34 20.42 14.04
C GLY A 297 9.78 20.58 12.57
N GLY A 298 10.13 21.80 12.14
CA GLY A 298 10.59 22.06 10.78
C GLY A 298 9.48 22.31 9.75
N ALA A 299 8.23 22.52 10.19
CA ALA A 299 7.18 23.01 9.30
C ALA A 299 7.48 24.46 8.85
N CYS A 300 7.63 24.67 7.54
CA CYS A 300 7.80 25.98 6.92
C CYS A 300 6.50 26.81 6.96
N GLY A 301 6.55 28.09 6.59
CA GLY A 301 5.37 28.96 6.43
C GLY A 301 5.01 29.78 7.66
N ASP A 302 3.82 30.41 7.63
CA ASP A 302 3.29 31.21 8.74
C ASP A 302 2.60 30.32 9.78
N HIS A 303 2.98 30.49 11.05
CA HIS A 303 2.47 29.75 12.21
C HIS A 303 1.97 30.70 13.29
N ASP A 304 1.07 30.21 14.14
CA ASP A 304 0.61 30.92 15.34
C ASP A 304 1.46 30.50 16.54
N ASP A 305 1.95 31.48 17.31
CA ASP A 305 2.79 31.23 18.49
C ASP A 305 2.01 30.68 19.69
N GLY A 306 0.68 30.56 19.58
CA GLY A 306 -0.22 30.15 20.66
C GLY A 306 -0.51 31.26 21.67
N CYS A 307 0.04 32.46 21.45
CA CYS A 307 -0.17 33.68 22.24
C CYS A 307 -0.95 34.75 21.47
N GLY A 308 -1.48 34.40 20.29
CA GLY A 308 -2.20 35.31 19.41
C GLY A 308 -1.30 36.16 18.52
N ASN A 309 -0.01 35.84 18.43
CA ASN A 309 0.89 36.43 17.44
C ASN A 309 1.24 35.39 16.36
N LYS A 310 1.61 35.87 15.17
CA LYS A 310 2.09 35.01 14.08
C LYS A 310 3.61 35.10 13.96
N PHE A 311 4.23 33.99 13.58
CA PHE A 311 5.66 33.91 13.27
C PHE A 311 5.88 33.06 12.01
N ASN A 312 6.90 33.38 11.22
CA ASN A 312 7.17 32.73 9.94
C ASN A 312 8.44 31.86 10.04
N CYS A 313 8.33 30.60 9.64
CA CYS A 313 9.41 29.60 9.67
C CYS A 313 10.05 29.34 8.30
N GLY A 314 10.19 30.40 7.51
CA GLY A 314 10.74 30.35 6.16
C GLY A 314 9.67 30.05 5.11
N ALA A 315 10.04 30.24 3.84
CA ALA A 315 9.14 29.93 2.74
C ALA A 315 8.89 28.42 2.66
N CYS A 316 7.63 28.01 2.54
CA CYS A 316 7.33 26.66 2.11
C CYS A 316 7.63 26.52 0.63
N GLU A 317 8.39 25.48 0.27
CA GLU A 317 8.37 25.01 -1.11
C GLU A 317 6.94 24.54 -1.40
N GLU A 318 6.28 25.19 -2.37
CA GLU A 318 4.88 24.91 -2.66
C GLU A 318 4.67 23.43 -3.05
N PRO A 319 3.62 22.76 -2.52
CA PRO A 319 3.27 21.41 -2.93
C PRO A 319 2.64 21.47 -4.33
N GLY A 320 3.50 21.46 -5.34
CA GLY A 320 3.10 21.58 -6.75
C GLY A 320 4.26 21.62 -7.74
N SER A 321 5.51 21.60 -7.30
CA SER A 321 6.61 21.30 -8.21
C SER A 321 6.52 19.84 -8.62
N ILE A 322 6.42 19.61 -9.93
CA ILE A 322 6.64 18.32 -10.56
C ILE A 322 7.97 17.81 -10.02
N CYS A 323 7.94 16.89 -9.06
CA CYS A 323 9.15 16.30 -8.57
C CYS A 323 9.60 15.31 -9.64
N THR A 324 10.44 15.77 -10.56
CA THR A 324 11.03 14.92 -11.57
C THR A 324 12.00 13.96 -10.89
N PRO A 325 11.72 12.65 -10.84
CA PRO A 325 12.55 11.67 -10.14
C PRO A 325 13.99 11.72 -10.66
N THR A 326 14.96 11.71 -9.76
CA THR A 326 16.38 11.67 -10.14
C THR A 326 16.69 10.33 -10.78
N THR A 327 17.11 10.35 -12.05
CA THR A 327 17.55 9.16 -12.78
C THR A 327 18.93 8.72 -12.30
N CYS A 328 19.30 7.48 -12.57
CA CYS A 328 20.62 6.92 -12.25
C CYS A 328 21.78 7.74 -12.84
N GLU A 329 21.61 8.21 -14.08
CA GLU A 329 22.57 9.07 -14.77
C GLU A 329 22.74 10.40 -14.04
N ARG A 330 21.63 11.00 -13.58
CA ARG A 330 21.64 12.28 -12.86
C ARG A 330 22.18 12.14 -11.43
N LEU A 331 22.06 10.95 -10.82
CA LEU A 331 22.72 10.61 -9.55
C LEU A 331 24.20 10.24 -9.71
N GLY A 332 24.69 10.03 -10.93
CA GLY A 332 26.02 9.48 -11.19
C GLY A 332 26.19 8.06 -10.65
N LYS A 333 25.11 7.28 -10.58
CA LYS A 333 25.09 5.91 -10.06
C LYS A 333 24.90 4.93 -11.21
N THR A 334 25.72 3.89 -11.24
CA THR A 334 25.69 2.84 -12.28
C THR A 334 25.06 1.54 -11.80
N CYS A 335 24.74 1.43 -10.51
CA CYS A 335 24.11 0.27 -9.89
C CYS A 335 23.46 0.66 -8.55
N GLY A 336 22.56 -0.19 -8.06
CA GLY A 336 21.88 -0.13 -6.78
C GLY A 336 20.59 0.70 -6.72
N VAL A 337 19.94 0.69 -5.56
CA VAL A 337 18.67 1.36 -5.28
C VAL A 337 18.94 2.63 -4.48
N HIS A 338 18.55 3.76 -5.03
CA HIS A 338 18.84 5.08 -4.46
C HIS A 338 17.56 5.89 -4.27
N ALA A 339 17.54 6.81 -3.32
CA ALA A 339 16.45 7.78 -3.21
C ALA A 339 16.40 8.65 -4.47
N ASN A 340 15.21 8.81 -5.05
CA ASN A 340 15.03 9.59 -6.29
C ASN A 340 14.83 11.10 -6.02
N GLY A 341 14.87 11.52 -4.76
CA GLY A 341 14.65 12.92 -4.35
C GLY A 341 13.19 13.35 -4.28
N CYS A 342 12.25 12.45 -4.60
CA CYS A 342 10.81 12.71 -4.69
C CYS A 342 9.97 11.81 -3.78
N GLY A 343 10.57 11.30 -2.70
CA GLY A 343 9.92 10.36 -1.79
C GLY A 343 9.81 8.92 -2.34
N GLY A 344 10.38 8.63 -3.50
CA GLY A 344 10.53 7.26 -4.04
C GLY A 344 11.99 6.84 -4.20
N THR A 345 12.21 5.68 -4.80
CA THR A 345 13.54 5.17 -5.14
C THR A 345 13.72 5.03 -6.66
N VAL A 346 14.96 4.90 -7.11
CA VAL A 346 15.35 4.56 -8.48
C VAL A 346 16.31 3.38 -8.42
N SER A 347 16.08 2.36 -9.25
CA SER A 347 16.98 1.20 -9.37
C SER A 347 17.91 1.39 -10.57
N CYS A 348 19.21 1.33 -10.32
CA CYS A 348 20.27 1.56 -11.30
C CYS A 348 20.90 0.28 -11.82
N GLY A 349 20.22 -0.87 -11.65
CA GLY A 349 20.75 -2.20 -11.95
C GLY A 349 21.43 -2.84 -10.74
N THR A 350 21.74 -4.12 -10.81
CA THR A 350 22.42 -4.84 -9.72
C THR A 350 23.87 -4.38 -9.59
N CYS A 351 24.35 -4.12 -8.37
CA CYS A 351 25.75 -3.82 -8.17
C CYS A 351 26.61 -5.07 -8.38
N PRO A 352 27.68 -5.01 -9.20
CA PRO A 352 28.67 -6.08 -9.24
C PRO A 352 29.24 -6.26 -7.83
N THR A 353 28.93 -7.39 -7.21
CA THR A 353 29.42 -7.72 -5.87
C THR A 353 30.71 -8.53 -5.97
N THR A 354 31.71 -8.17 -5.17
CA THR A 354 32.90 -8.99 -4.91
C THR A 354 32.84 -9.60 -3.51
N CYS A 355 31.67 -9.60 -2.87
CA CYS A 355 31.49 -10.19 -1.55
C CYS A 355 31.73 -11.70 -1.62
N ALA A 356 32.31 -12.25 -0.56
CA ALA A 356 32.45 -13.69 -0.43
C ALA A 356 31.07 -14.29 -0.20
N THR A 357 30.78 -15.44 -0.81
CA THR A 357 29.64 -16.27 -0.39
C THR A 357 30.01 -16.98 0.90
N ASP A 358 29.07 -17.10 1.83
CA ASP A 358 29.29 -17.89 3.03
C ASP A 358 28.94 -19.38 2.82
N GLU A 359 29.10 -20.20 3.87
CA GLU A 359 28.91 -21.66 3.82
C GLU A 359 27.43 -22.11 3.80
N ARG A 360 26.48 -21.20 3.96
CA ARG A 360 25.03 -21.48 4.00
C ARG A 360 24.33 -21.28 2.66
N GLU A 361 25.06 -20.73 1.69
CA GLU A 361 24.57 -20.54 0.35
C GLU A 361 24.49 -21.86 -0.46
N PRO A 362 23.46 -22.06 -1.31
CA PRO A 362 22.38 -21.12 -1.59
C PRO A 362 21.26 -21.17 -0.53
N ASN A 363 20.90 -20.02 0.05
CA ASN A 363 19.74 -19.82 0.94
C ASN A 363 18.92 -18.60 0.55
N ASN A 364 18.94 -18.27 -0.74
CA ASN A 364 18.34 -17.09 -1.39
C ASN A 364 16.79 -17.07 -1.44
N SER A 365 16.11 -18.05 -0.86
CA SER A 365 14.65 -18.10 -0.80
C SER A 365 14.15 -18.90 0.40
N TYR A 366 12.92 -18.66 0.84
CA TYR A 366 12.32 -19.46 1.93
C TYR A 366 12.25 -20.97 1.62
N ARG A 367 12.29 -21.36 0.33
CA ARG A 367 12.29 -22.77 -0.10
C ARG A 367 13.67 -23.42 0.06
N ASP A 368 14.71 -22.62 -0.01
CA ASP A 368 16.12 -23.02 0.13
C ASP A 368 16.65 -22.66 1.53
N ALA A 369 15.75 -22.34 2.47
CA ALA A 369 16.12 -21.84 3.77
C ALA A 369 17.00 -22.84 4.55
N THR A 370 18.14 -22.38 5.04
CA THR A 370 19.04 -23.19 5.87
C THR A 370 18.32 -23.61 7.16
N SER A 371 18.21 -24.92 7.38
CA SER A 371 17.53 -25.44 8.57
C SER A 371 18.37 -25.26 9.84
N LEU A 372 17.78 -24.65 10.85
CA LEU A 372 18.30 -24.48 12.20
C LEU A 372 17.90 -25.64 13.12
N GLY A 373 17.04 -26.56 12.65
CA GLY A 373 16.53 -27.69 13.43
C GLY A 373 15.16 -27.40 14.05
N ALA A 374 14.98 -27.81 15.30
CA ALA A 374 13.74 -27.65 16.06
C ALA A 374 14.00 -27.08 17.46
N GLY A 375 13.13 -26.19 17.92
CA GLY A 375 13.15 -25.56 19.25
C GLY A 375 11.78 -25.56 19.91
N ASN A 376 11.73 -25.27 21.21
CA ASN A 376 10.51 -25.07 21.98
C ASN A 376 10.68 -23.93 22.99
N ASP A 377 9.57 -23.42 23.49
CA ASP A 377 9.47 -22.35 24.49
C ASP A 377 9.82 -22.82 25.92
N TRP A 378 9.55 -24.09 26.23
CA TRP A 378 9.71 -24.65 27.58
C TRP A 378 11.16 -24.73 28.10
N ASP A 379 12.04 -25.34 27.33
CA ASP A 379 13.48 -25.42 27.68
C ASP A 379 14.22 -24.14 27.26
N GLY A 380 13.54 -23.27 26.51
CA GLY A 380 14.11 -22.18 25.75
C GLY A 380 14.99 -22.70 24.60
N TYR A 381 14.98 -21.99 23.49
CA TYR A 381 15.88 -22.26 22.37
C TYR A 381 16.69 -21.01 22.08
N ASP A 382 18.01 -21.16 21.93
CA ASP A 382 18.91 -20.09 21.48
C ASP A 382 19.92 -20.69 20.50
N ARG A 383 19.97 -20.17 19.28
CA ARG A 383 20.89 -20.64 18.23
C ARG A 383 21.53 -19.45 17.53
N THR A 384 22.85 -19.43 17.52
CA THR A 384 23.64 -18.47 16.76
C THR A 384 24.29 -19.15 15.56
N ILE A 385 24.13 -18.57 14.37
CA ILE A 385 24.88 -18.89 13.17
C ILE A 385 25.84 -17.73 12.94
N ALA A 386 27.13 -18.04 12.89
CA ALA A 386 28.18 -17.03 12.78
C ALA A 386 28.81 -17.04 11.38
N LYS A 387 29.45 -15.92 11.03
CA LYS A 387 30.20 -15.71 9.77
C LYS A 387 29.31 -15.81 8.52
N LEU A 388 28.17 -15.12 8.56
CA LEU A 388 27.31 -14.94 7.40
C LEU A 388 27.70 -13.67 6.65
N GLU A 389 27.45 -13.64 5.34
CA GLU A 389 27.80 -12.53 4.47
C GLU A 389 26.58 -12.11 3.65
N ALA A 390 26.14 -10.86 3.78
CA ALA A 390 25.06 -10.31 2.98
C ALA A 390 25.59 -9.31 1.96
N SER A 391 25.27 -9.53 0.69
CA SER A 391 25.58 -8.63 -0.41
C SER A 391 24.36 -7.89 -0.98
N ASP A 392 24.56 -7.03 -1.98
CA ASP A 392 23.46 -6.29 -2.61
C ASP A 392 22.51 -7.22 -3.36
N GLY A 393 21.24 -7.26 -2.96
CA GLY A 393 20.22 -8.13 -3.55
C GLY A 393 20.21 -9.56 -3.00
N ASP A 394 21.03 -9.81 -1.99
CA ASP A 394 21.14 -11.08 -1.28
C ASP A 394 20.05 -11.22 -0.21
N GLU A 395 19.46 -12.40 -0.11
CA GLU A 395 18.49 -12.73 0.93
C GLU A 395 18.86 -14.04 1.62
N ASP A 396 19.27 -13.97 2.87
CA ASP A 396 19.58 -15.15 3.65
C ASP A 396 18.35 -15.68 4.38
N TRP A 397 17.85 -16.83 3.94
CA TRP A 397 16.72 -17.50 4.58
C TRP A 397 17.16 -18.65 5.49
N PHE A 398 16.54 -18.72 6.66
CA PHE A 398 16.71 -19.77 7.65
C PHE A 398 15.35 -20.32 8.07
N SER A 399 15.29 -21.61 8.43
CA SER A 399 14.06 -22.26 8.90
C SER A 399 14.27 -22.92 10.26
N LEU A 400 13.25 -22.88 11.12
CA LEU A 400 13.24 -23.49 12.45
C LEU A 400 11.85 -24.05 12.70
N TYR A 401 11.73 -25.32 13.06
CA TYR A 401 10.47 -25.82 13.59
C TYR A 401 10.31 -25.38 15.05
N VAL A 402 9.21 -24.73 15.38
CA VAL A 402 8.90 -24.28 16.74
C VAL A 402 7.76 -25.15 17.24
N ALA A 403 8.02 -25.90 18.31
CA ALA A 403 7.00 -26.66 19.01
C ALA A 403 6.53 -25.86 20.23
N ASP A 404 5.22 -25.68 20.36
CA ASP A 404 4.62 -25.19 21.59
C ASP A 404 4.51 -26.36 22.59
N ARG A 405 5.33 -26.32 23.64
CA ARG A 405 5.39 -27.41 24.62
C ARG A 405 5.31 -26.87 26.04
N GLY A 406 4.28 -26.11 26.38
CA GLY A 406 4.16 -25.58 27.72
C GLY A 406 2.77 -25.16 28.19
N LEU A 407 2.71 -24.70 29.44
CA LEU A 407 1.56 -23.97 30.01
C LEU A 407 1.81 -22.45 30.06
N ASN A 408 2.95 -21.98 29.55
CA ASN A 408 3.42 -20.59 29.71
C ASN A 408 2.93 -19.63 28.62
N GLY A 409 1.97 -20.07 27.79
CA GLY A 409 1.42 -19.28 26.70
C GLY A 409 2.22 -19.43 25.42
N ASN A 410 1.83 -18.67 24.40
CA ASN A 410 2.33 -18.87 23.05
C ASN A 410 3.84 -18.56 22.93
N PRO A 411 4.60 -19.35 22.16
CA PRO A 411 6.00 -19.09 21.88
C PRO A 411 6.26 -17.68 21.33
N THR A 412 7.27 -17.01 21.88
CA THR A 412 7.81 -15.75 21.35
C THR A 412 9.14 -16.01 20.66
N ILE A 413 9.23 -15.64 19.38
CA ILE A 413 10.43 -15.83 18.58
C ILE A 413 11.13 -14.47 18.43
N THR A 414 12.44 -14.43 18.65
CA THR A 414 13.27 -13.23 18.42
C THR A 414 14.44 -13.57 17.52
N ALA A 415 14.69 -12.74 16.51
CA ALA A 415 15.82 -12.87 15.60
C ALA A 415 16.63 -11.57 15.66
N THR A 416 17.95 -11.70 15.79
CA THR A 416 18.88 -10.57 15.91
C THR A 416 20.10 -10.80 15.05
N SER A 417 20.40 -9.83 14.18
CA SER A 417 21.67 -9.71 13.49
C SER A 417 22.65 -8.85 14.28
N THR A 418 23.94 -9.20 14.27
CA THR A 418 24.99 -8.34 14.82
C THR A 418 25.17 -7.05 14.01
N ASP A 419 24.82 -7.05 12.73
CA ASP A 419 24.79 -5.83 11.92
C ASP A 419 23.39 -5.21 11.94
N ARG A 420 23.27 -4.12 12.71
CA ARG A 420 22.02 -3.38 12.90
C ARG A 420 21.55 -2.59 11.68
N LYS A 421 22.29 -2.61 10.57
CA LYS A 421 21.87 -2.01 9.30
C LYS A 421 21.09 -3.00 8.43
N LEU A 422 21.20 -4.29 8.71
CA LEU A 422 20.50 -5.33 7.97
C LEU A 422 19.03 -5.38 8.41
N GLU A 423 18.16 -5.63 7.45
CA GLU A 423 16.76 -5.94 7.74
C GLU A 423 16.67 -7.40 8.18
N VAL A 424 15.91 -7.63 9.26
CA VAL A 424 15.62 -8.96 9.78
C VAL A 424 14.11 -9.13 9.82
N ALA A 425 13.63 -10.25 9.29
CA ALA A 425 12.23 -10.62 9.32
C ALA A 425 12.04 -12.03 9.91
N ILE A 426 10.95 -12.23 10.64
CA ILE A 426 10.48 -13.56 11.10
C ILE A 426 9.11 -13.79 10.50
N PHE A 427 8.87 -14.97 9.97
CA PHE A 427 7.56 -15.44 9.53
C PHE A 427 7.28 -16.74 10.26
N HIS A 428 6.09 -16.88 10.83
CA HIS A 428 5.66 -18.15 11.39
C HIS A 428 4.56 -18.73 10.50
N VAL A 429 4.59 -20.03 10.24
CA VAL A 429 3.59 -20.78 9.50
C VAL A 429 3.12 -21.91 10.39
N CYS A 430 1.92 -21.75 10.93
CA CYS A 430 1.29 -22.72 11.82
C CYS A 430 1.07 -24.08 11.16
N ASP A 431 1.27 -25.16 11.91
CA ASP A 431 0.93 -26.52 11.47
C ASP A 431 -0.59 -26.67 11.28
N SER A 432 -1.37 -26.02 12.14
CA SER A 432 -2.81 -25.85 11.98
C SER A 432 -3.16 -24.40 11.68
N LEU A 433 -3.89 -24.19 10.58
CA LEU A 433 -4.48 -22.90 10.26
C LEU A 433 -5.73 -22.65 11.12
N PRO A 434 -6.15 -21.38 11.31
CA PRO A 434 -5.56 -20.13 10.80
C PRO A 434 -4.30 -19.60 11.51
N ASN A 435 -3.52 -18.79 10.78
CA ASN A 435 -2.31 -18.13 11.29
C ASN A 435 -2.58 -16.66 11.64
N TYR A 436 -2.48 -16.34 12.93
CA TYR A 436 -2.73 -15.04 13.52
C TYR A 436 -1.50 -14.41 14.18
N SER A 437 -0.32 -15.02 14.02
CA SER A 437 0.95 -14.52 14.54
C SER A 437 1.15 -13.02 14.26
N TYR A 438 1.74 -12.29 15.21
CA TYR A 438 1.80 -10.83 15.17
C TYR A 438 3.12 -10.28 15.71
N CYS A 439 3.50 -9.10 15.23
CA CYS A 439 4.68 -8.38 15.67
C CYS A 439 4.65 -8.11 17.17
N ASN A 440 5.73 -8.45 17.86
CA ASN A 440 5.95 -8.03 19.24
C ASN A 440 6.88 -6.81 19.23
N GLY A 441 6.30 -5.61 19.30
CA GLY A 441 7.02 -4.34 19.26
C GLY A 441 6.83 -3.58 17.94
N SER A 442 7.82 -2.75 17.57
CA SER A 442 7.73 -1.75 16.51
C SER A 442 7.94 -2.28 15.08
N GLY A 443 7.83 -3.60 14.87
CA GLY A 443 8.06 -4.18 13.54
C GLY A 443 6.89 -3.96 12.58
N THR A 444 7.19 -3.99 11.28
CA THR A 444 6.20 -3.88 10.20
C THR A 444 5.72 -5.27 9.81
N VAL A 445 4.43 -5.44 9.51
CA VAL A 445 3.85 -6.74 9.16
C VAL A 445 4.13 -7.10 7.69
N GLU A 446 4.57 -8.33 7.46
CA GLU A 446 4.69 -8.98 6.15
C GLU A 446 3.90 -10.31 6.18
N SER A 447 3.44 -10.83 5.04
CA SER A 447 2.49 -11.97 5.03
C SER A 447 2.86 -13.10 4.06
N SER A 448 4.15 -13.27 3.76
CA SER A 448 4.66 -14.38 2.94
C SER A 448 6.06 -14.78 3.41
N PRO A 449 6.35 -16.07 3.68
CA PRO A 449 5.51 -17.25 3.44
C PRO A 449 4.42 -17.50 4.50
N GLY A 450 4.46 -16.78 5.62
CA GLY A 450 3.44 -16.79 6.67
C GLY A 450 3.20 -15.38 7.20
N ARG A 451 2.46 -15.23 8.30
CA ARG A 451 2.44 -13.94 9.01
C ARG A 451 3.80 -13.68 9.63
N GLY A 452 4.35 -12.52 9.33
CA GLY A 452 5.67 -12.16 9.74
C GLY A 452 5.81 -10.72 10.18
N CYS A 453 6.94 -10.47 10.81
CA CYS A 453 7.33 -9.20 11.37
C CYS A 453 8.71 -8.84 10.84
N ILE A 454 8.88 -7.60 10.39
CA ILE A 454 10.14 -7.05 9.88
C ILE A 454 10.61 -5.91 10.78
N SER A 455 11.90 -5.85 11.07
CA SER A 455 12.56 -4.69 11.66
C SER A 455 14.03 -4.65 11.23
N THR A 456 14.75 -3.58 11.53
CA THR A 456 16.20 -3.50 11.28
C THR A 456 16.97 -3.99 12.49
N GLY A 457 17.95 -4.88 12.27
CA GLY A 457 18.81 -5.45 13.31
C GLY A 457 18.15 -6.51 14.19
N THR A 458 17.04 -6.19 14.85
CA THR A 458 16.31 -7.12 15.73
C THR A 458 14.81 -7.03 15.47
N VAL A 459 14.15 -8.19 15.47
CA VAL A 459 12.70 -8.32 15.38
C VAL A 459 12.18 -9.44 16.28
N SER A 460 10.97 -9.27 16.80
CA SER A 460 10.28 -10.27 17.61
C SER A 460 8.86 -10.52 17.09
N LEU A 461 8.43 -11.78 17.13
CA LEU A 461 7.13 -12.25 16.67
C LEU A 461 6.51 -13.14 17.75
N ASN A 462 5.26 -12.86 18.11
CA ASN A 462 4.47 -13.77 18.93
C ASN A 462 3.71 -14.72 18.01
N THR A 463 3.81 -16.01 18.27
CA THR A 463 3.08 -17.04 17.53
C THR A 463 1.60 -17.05 17.94
N ASP A 464 0.71 -17.28 16.98
CA ASP A 464 -0.71 -17.52 17.23
C ASP A 464 -1.28 -18.35 16.08
N CYS A 465 -1.64 -19.59 16.38
CA CYS A 465 -2.12 -20.59 15.43
C CYS A 465 -3.57 -20.98 15.65
N SER A 466 -4.31 -20.18 16.42
CA SER A 466 -5.68 -20.43 16.86
C SER A 466 -5.84 -21.78 17.58
N GLY A 467 -5.68 -21.76 18.91
CA GLY A 467 -5.87 -22.96 19.71
C GLY A 467 -5.07 -22.92 20.99
N THR A 468 -4.54 -24.09 21.33
CA THR A 468 -3.59 -24.31 22.44
C THR A 468 -2.34 -25.02 21.94
N ASP A 469 -2.12 -25.00 20.62
CA ASP A 469 -0.98 -25.62 19.97
C ASP A 469 -0.52 -24.62 18.91
N GLU A 470 0.49 -23.86 19.30
CA GLU A 470 1.11 -22.84 18.47
C GLU A 470 2.34 -23.37 17.71
N SER A 471 2.39 -24.69 17.49
CA SER A 471 3.47 -25.32 16.74
C SER A 471 3.40 -24.96 15.25
N GLY A 472 4.58 -24.80 14.66
CA GLY A 472 4.70 -24.46 13.25
C GLY A 472 6.12 -24.27 12.77
N THR A 473 6.25 -24.02 11.46
CA THR A 473 7.54 -23.70 10.83
C THR A 473 7.76 -22.20 10.83
N THR A 474 8.87 -21.79 11.43
CA THR A 474 9.35 -20.41 11.42
C THR A 474 10.41 -20.23 10.35
N TYR A 475 10.28 -19.16 9.56
CA TYR A 475 11.29 -18.68 8.65
C TYR A 475 11.88 -17.38 9.16
N VAL A 476 13.20 -17.23 9.06
CA VAL A 476 13.90 -15.98 9.34
C VAL A 476 14.58 -15.53 8.05
N ARG A 477 14.37 -14.28 7.67
CA ARG A 477 15.07 -13.65 6.54
C ARG A 477 16.00 -12.57 7.07
N VAL A 478 17.23 -12.55 6.59
CA VAL A 478 18.12 -11.40 6.70
C VAL A 478 18.39 -10.87 5.31
N ARG A 479 18.25 -9.55 5.11
CA ARG A 479 18.54 -8.93 3.82
C ARG A 479 19.20 -7.59 3.98
N LYS A 480 19.96 -7.21 2.96
CA LYS A 480 20.53 -5.87 2.85
C LYS A 480 19.59 -4.96 2.06
N SER A 481 18.93 -4.03 2.75
CA SER A 481 17.95 -3.12 2.11
C SER A 481 18.59 -1.95 1.36
N ALA A 482 19.83 -1.59 1.68
CA ALA A 482 20.60 -0.58 0.96
C ALA A 482 21.43 -1.27 -0.13
N SER A 483 21.41 -0.76 -1.37
CA SER A 483 22.31 -1.25 -2.42
C SER A 483 23.38 -0.21 -2.72
N ASP A 484 24.48 -0.34 -1.98
CA ASP A 484 25.63 0.57 -1.97
C ASP A 484 26.95 -0.13 -2.38
N GLY A 485 26.88 -1.40 -2.79
CA GLY A 485 28.03 -2.21 -3.21
C GLY A 485 28.94 -2.68 -2.09
N THR A 486 28.62 -2.41 -0.82
CA THR A 486 29.40 -2.90 0.34
C THR A 486 28.99 -4.31 0.78
N CYS A 487 29.88 -5.04 1.45
CA CYS A 487 29.56 -6.34 2.03
C CYS A 487 29.25 -6.17 3.51
N HIS A 488 28.26 -6.90 4.01
CA HIS A 488 27.92 -6.93 5.43
C HIS A 488 28.19 -8.31 6.01
N SER A 489 29.21 -8.42 6.85
CA SER A 489 29.44 -9.63 7.65
C SER A 489 28.59 -9.57 8.91
N TYR A 490 27.88 -10.65 9.23
CA TYR A 490 27.02 -10.70 10.40
C TYR A 490 26.92 -12.09 11.02
N ASP A 491 26.52 -12.13 12.29
CA ASP A 491 26.05 -13.34 12.96
C ASP A 491 24.54 -13.18 13.21
N LEU A 492 23.78 -14.25 12.97
CA LEU A 492 22.36 -14.32 13.24
C LEU A 492 22.11 -15.12 14.52
N THR A 493 21.39 -14.55 15.48
CA THR A 493 20.87 -15.27 16.64
C THR A 493 19.35 -15.38 16.58
N VAL A 494 18.83 -16.60 16.72
CA VAL A 494 17.41 -16.91 16.81
C VAL A 494 17.11 -17.52 18.17
N SER A 495 16.13 -16.94 18.86
CA SER A 495 15.68 -17.34 20.19
C SER A 495 14.19 -17.68 20.17
N VAL A 496 13.80 -18.75 20.88
CA VAL A 496 12.40 -19.09 21.18
C VAL A 496 12.27 -19.12 22.70
N LYS A 497 11.27 -18.40 23.21
CA LYS A 497 10.98 -18.26 24.63
C LYS A 497 9.50 -18.46 24.91
#